data_AF-Q93IF0-F1
#
_entry.id   AF-Q93IF0-F1
#
_cell.length_a   1.000
_cell.length_b   1.000
_cell.length_c   1.000
_cell.angle_alpha   90.00
_cell.angle_beta   90.00
_cell.angle_gamma   90.00
#
_symmetry.space_group_name_H-M   'P 1'
#
loop_
_entity.id
_entity.type
_entity.pdbx_description
1 polymer ?
#
loop_
_entity_poly.entity_id
_entity_poly.type
_entity_poly.pdbx_seq_one_letter_code
_entity_poly.pdbx_strand_id
1 'polypeptide(L)'
;IARVTSPCAATGRPITLTVAPEAVLHVEPARSMVSLRTPDTSPDIRCSFCCHVHFFASPSIANSWASTHQGIEVVPVESAFDLGHDVALKLLEDCEESPV
;
A
#
# COMPACT_ATOMS: atom_id res chain seq x y z
N ILE A 1 -16.91 2.92 3.76
CA ILE A 1 -16.13 3.55 2.66
C ILE A 1 -15.27 4.67 3.21
N ALA A 2 -14.07 4.86 2.67
CA ALA A 2 -13.15 5.94 3.04
C ALA A 2 -12.62 6.64 1.79
N ARG A 3 -12.43 7.96 1.86
CA ARG A 3 -11.73 8.73 0.83
C ARG A 3 -10.30 8.99 1.30
N VAL A 4 -9.33 8.61 0.48
CA VAL A 4 -7.90 8.75 0.79
C VAL A 4 -7.29 9.71 -0.23
N THR A 5 -6.53 10.68 0.27
CA THR A 5 -5.71 11.58 -0.53
C THR A 5 -4.30 11.56 0.01
N SER A 6 -3.32 11.35 -0.86
CA SER A 6 -1.91 11.33 -0.50
C SER A 6 -1.04 11.91 -1.62
N PRO A 7 0.06 12.62 -1.32
CA PRO A 7 0.98 13.05 -2.35
C PRO A 7 1.78 11.87 -2.91
N CYS A 8 2.09 11.91 -4.19
CA CYS A 8 3.08 11.05 -4.82
C CYS A 8 4.45 11.29 -4.18
N ALA A 9 5.08 10.27 -3.59
CA ALA A 9 6.32 10.46 -2.84
C ALA A 9 7.47 11.05 -3.68
N ALA A 10 7.50 10.77 -4.98
CA ALA A 10 8.54 11.28 -5.88
C ALA A 10 8.25 12.68 -6.46
N THR A 11 7.00 13.11 -6.54
CA THR A 11 6.62 14.32 -7.30
C THR A 11 5.73 15.31 -6.55
N GLY A 12 5.19 14.94 -5.39
CA GLY A 12 4.21 15.72 -4.64
C GLY A 12 2.82 15.79 -5.26
N ARG A 13 2.62 15.29 -6.50
CA ARG A 13 1.31 15.32 -7.18
C ARG A 13 0.26 14.57 -6.35
N PRO A 14 -0.94 15.14 -6.12
CA PRO A 14 -1.97 14.45 -5.35
C PRO A 14 -2.43 13.18 -6.04
N ILE A 15 -2.68 12.16 -5.23
CA ILE A 15 -3.29 10.88 -5.59
C ILE A 15 -4.53 10.72 -4.71
N THR A 16 -5.67 10.43 -5.32
CA THR A 16 -6.94 10.24 -4.63
C THR A 16 -7.53 8.89 -4.99
N LEU A 17 -8.12 8.22 -4.00
CA LEU A 17 -8.86 6.98 -4.19
C LEU A 17 -9.98 6.86 -3.16
N THR A 18 -10.97 6.02 -3.48
CA THR A 18 -12.02 5.61 -2.55
C THR A 18 -11.81 4.14 -2.19
N VAL A 19 -11.67 3.84 -0.90
CA VAL A 19 -11.54 2.47 -0.39
C VAL A 19 -12.91 2.02 0.12
N ALA A 20 -13.50 1.04 -0.56
CA ALA A 20 -14.65 0.27 -0.07
C ALA A 20 -14.16 -1.04 0.56
N PRO A 21 -14.99 -1.74 1.34
CA PRO A 21 -14.57 -3.01 1.95
C PRO A 21 -14.16 -4.09 0.92
N GLU A 22 -14.79 -4.08 -0.26
CA GLU A 22 -14.63 -5.11 -1.29
C GLU A 22 -13.73 -4.68 -2.46
N ALA A 23 -13.49 -3.37 -2.61
CA ALA A 23 -12.70 -2.86 -3.74
C ALA A 23 -12.11 -1.47 -3.48
N VAL A 24 -11.05 -1.16 -4.22
CA VAL A 24 -10.61 0.22 -4.44
C VAL A 24 -11.29 0.80 -5.68
N LEU A 25 -11.81 2.02 -5.55
CA LEU A 25 -12.59 2.72 -6.56
C LEU A 25 -12.03 4.12 -6.80
N HIS A 26 -12.33 4.70 -7.96
CA HIS A 26 -12.00 6.11 -8.29
C HIS A 26 -10.51 6.45 -8.08
N VAL A 27 -9.61 5.57 -8.50
CA VAL A 27 -8.17 5.78 -8.39
C VAL A 27 -7.74 6.86 -9.39
N GLU A 28 -7.20 7.96 -8.89
CA GLU A 28 -6.72 9.08 -9.70
C GLU A 28 -5.34 9.52 -9.22
N PRO A 29 -4.29 9.48 -10.07
CA PRO A 29 -4.30 8.98 -11.45
C PRO A 29 -4.59 7.48 -11.58
N ALA A 30 -5.22 7.05 -12.68
CA ALA A 30 -5.71 5.67 -12.86
C ALA A 30 -4.64 4.58 -12.86
N ARG A 31 -3.36 4.93 -12.99
CA ARG A 31 -2.23 3.99 -12.91
C ARG A 31 -1.35 4.28 -11.70
N SER A 32 -1.98 4.68 -10.59
CA SER A 32 -1.28 4.87 -9.34
C SER A 32 -0.68 3.54 -8.85
N MET A 33 0.47 3.62 -8.21
CA MET A 33 1.22 2.48 -7.70
C MET A 33 1.47 2.66 -6.20
N VAL A 34 1.81 1.56 -5.53
CA VAL A 34 2.21 1.52 -4.13
C VAL A 34 3.56 0.82 -4.01
N SER A 35 4.47 1.35 -3.19
CA SER A 35 5.67 0.61 -2.79
C SER A 35 5.40 -0.32 -1.63
N LEU A 36 5.96 -1.52 -1.67
CA LEU A 36 5.90 -2.51 -0.61
C LEU A 36 7.31 -3.02 -0.29
N ARG A 37 7.54 -3.29 0.99
CA ARG A 37 8.77 -3.90 1.52
C ARG A 37 8.36 -5.12 2.32
N THR A 38 9.11 -6.21 2.28
CA THR A 38 8.92 -7.28 3.26
C THR A 38 9.29 -6.75 4.65
N PRO A 39 8.39 -6.80 5.65
CA PRO A 39 8.74 -6.42 7.01
C PRO A 39 9.91 -7.26 7.52
N ASP A 40 10.89 -6.63 8.18
CA ASP A 40 11.94 -7.35 8.89
C ASP A 40 11.47 -7.74 10.31
N THR A 41 12.31 -8.43 11.07
CA THR A 41 11.98 -8.90 12.43
C THR A 41 11.97 -7.79 13.48
N SER A 42 12.13 -6.51 13.08
CA SER A 42 12.05 -5.39 14.01
C SER A 42 10.65 -5.28 14.63
N PRO A 43 10.53 -5.05 15.94
CA PRO A 43 9.25 -4.79 16.57
C PRO A 43 8.67 -3.41 16.16
N ASP A 44 9.48 -2.50 15.62
CA ASP A 44 9.02 -1.20 15.14
C ASP A 44 8.55 -1.30 13.69
N ILE A 45 7.29 -1.68 13.51
CA ILE A 45 6.63 -1.80 12.20
C ILE A 45 6.63 -0.48 11.41
N ARG A 46 6.63 0.66 12.11
CA ARG A 46 6.59 1.97 11.42
C ARG A 46 7.91 2.21 10.71
N CYS A 47 9.01 2.01 11.42
CA CYS A 47 10.34 2.16 10.84
C CYS A 47 10.68 1.03 9.86
N SER A 48 10.32 -0.22 10.14
CA SER A 48 10.68 -1.35 9.28
C SER A 48 9.83 -1.43 8.01
N PHE A 49 8.57 -1.01 8.04
CA PHE A 49 7.63 -1.14 6.94
C PHE A 49 6.96 0.17 6.54
N CYS A 50 6.16 0.80 7.41
CA CYS A 50 5.27 1.89 7.01
C CYS A 50 5.99 3.09 6.38
N CYS A 51 7.18 3.44 6.88
CA CYS A 51 7.99 4.55 6.34
C CYS A 51 8.49 4.30 4.92
N HIS A 52 8.35 3.09 4.38
CA HIS A 52 8.77 2.70 3.03
C HIS A 52 7.58 2.45 2.08
N VAL A 53 6.34 2.55 2.58
CA VAL A 53 5.12 2.31 1.82
C VAL A 53 4.51 3.63 1.38
N HIS A 54 4.55 3.88 0.07
CA HIS A 54 4.21 5.17 -0.52
C HIS A 54 3.37 5.01 -1.78
N PHE A 55 2.56 6.04 -2.08
CA PHE A 55 1.86 6.13 -3.35
C PHE A 55 2.71 6.81 -4.44
N PHE A 56 2.54 6.37 -5.68
CA PHE A 56 3.18 6.94 -6.86
C PHE A 56 2.19 7.14 -7.98
N ALA A 57 2.36 8.22 -8.74
CA ALA A 57 1.35 8.68 -9.67
C ALA A 57 1.37 7.96 -11.05
N SER A 58 2.37 7.10 -11.29
CA SER A 58 2.48 6.25 -12.48
C SER A 58 3.51 5.12 -12.25
N PRO A 59 3.50 4.06 -13.08
CA PRO A 59 4.52 3.00 -13.04
C PRO A 59 5.93 3.52 -13.32
N SER A 60 6.09 4.44 -14.28
CA SER A 60 7.41 5.00 -14.61
C SER A 60 8.02 5.76 -13.43
N ILE A 61 7.21 6.54 -12.72
CA ILE A 61 7.65 7.28 -11.52
C ILE A 61 8.00 6.30 -10.40
N ALA A 62 7.14 5.31 -10.16
CA ALA A 62 7.35 4.30 -9.13
C ALA A 62 8.63 3.49 -9.37
N ASN A 63 8.82 2.99 -10.59
CA ASN A 63 10.01 2.21 -10.97
C ASN A 63 11.30 3.04 -10.90
N SER A 64 11.25 4.30 -11.32
CA SER A 64 12.41 5.19 -11.18
C SER A 64 12.78 5.39 -9.72
N TRP A 65 11.81 5.58 -8.83
CA TRP A 65 12.05 5.71 -7.39
C TRP A 65 12.53 4.39 -6.77
N ALA A 66 11.92 3.25 -7.12
CA ALA A 66 12.32 1.94 -6.60
C ALA A 66 13.75 1.55 -7.02
N SER A 67 14.23 1.99 -8.19
CA SER A 67 15.61 1.72 -8.64
C SER A 67 16.69 2.27 -7.70
N THR A 68 16.35 3.25 -6.86
CA THR A 68 17.27 3.82 -5.86
C THR A 68 17.01 3.32 -4.43
N HIS A 69 16.03 2.44 -4.23
CA HIS A 69 15.63 1.91 -2.92
C HIS A 69 15.65 0.37 -2.92
N GLN A 70 16.67 -0.23 -2.31
CA GLN A 70 16.82 -1.68 -2.28
C GLN A 70 15.72 -2.37 -1.46
N GLY A 71 15.29 -3.55 -1.94
CA GLY A 71 14.30 -4.38 -1.23
C GLY A 71 12.87 -3.84 -1.30
N ILE A 72 12.60 -2.92 -2.23
CA ILE A 72 11.27 -2.39 -2.49
C ILE A 72 10.72 -2.95 -3.80
N GLU A 73 9.47 -3.40 -3.75
CA GLU A 73 8.67 -3.72 -4.92
C GLU A 73 7.61 -2.64 -5.12
N VAL A 74 7.24 -2.35 -6.37
CA VAL A 74 6.15 -1.43 -6.69
C VAL A 74 5.05 -2.17 -7.43
N VAL A 75 3.83 -2.06 -6.92
CA VAL A 75 2.65 -2.77 -7.44
C VAL A 75 1.52 -1.77 -7.74
N PRO A 76 0.56 -2.10 -8.61
CA PRO A 76 -0.66 -1.31 -8.77
C PRO A 76 -1.42 -1.17 -7.45
N VAL A 77 -2.17 -0.08 -7.29
CA VAL A 77 -3.00 0.17 -6.08
C VAL A 77 -3.99 -0.97 -5.85
N GLU A 78 -4.53 -1.56 -6.90
CA GLU A 78 -5.46 -2.70 -6.84
C GLU A 78 -4.78 -3.92 -6.22
N SER A 79 -3.57 -4.26 -6.66
CA SER A 79 -2.83 -5.40 -6.09
C SER A 79 -2.42 -5.17 -4.63
N ALA A 80 -2.12 -3.91 -4.26
CA ALA A 80 -1.88 -3.56 -2.86
C ALA A 80 -3.18 -3.65 -2.01
N PHE A 81 -4.33 -3.35 -2.59
CA PHE A 81 -5.63 -3.54 -1.95
C PHE A 81 -5.90 -5.02 -1.70
N ASP A 82 -5.70 -5.88 -2.71
CA ASP A 82 -5.92 -7.33 -2.58
C ASP A 82 -5.05 -7.92 -1.44
N LEU A 83 -3.76 -7.56 -1.40
CA LEU A 83 -2.87 -7.97 -0.30
C LEU A 83 -3.38 -7.49 1.07
N GLY A 84 -3.81 -6.24 1.18
CA GLY A 84 -4.34 -5.68 2.41
C GLY A 84 -5.65 -6.36 2.85
N HIS A 85 -6.49 -6.75 1.89
CA HIS A 85 -7.73 -7.47 2.12
C HIS A 85 -7.46 -8.88 2.65
N ASP A 86 -6.53 -9.62 2.05
CA ASP A 86 -6.13 -10.96 2.50
C ASP A 86 -5.57 -10.94 3.94
N VAL A 87 -4.73 -9.94 4.25
CA VAL A 87 -4.20 -9.74 5.61
C VAL A 87 -5.33 -9.43 6.59
N ALA A 88 -6.28 -8.58 6.21
CA ALA A 88 -7.41 -8.24 7.06
C ALA A 88 -8.31 -9.45 7.34
N LEU A 89 -8.60 -10.29 6.32
CA LEU A 89 -9.37 -11.52 6.49
C LEU A 89 -8.68 -12.48 7.45
N LYS A 90 -7.37 -12.70 7.28
CA LYS A 90 -6.61 -13.57 8.17
C LYS A 90 -6.60 -13.08 9.62
N LEU A 91 -6.46 -11.76 9.83
CA LEU A 91 -6.54 -11.19 11.18
C LEU A 91 -7.91 -11.38 11.83
N LEU A 92 -8.99 -11.39 11.05
CA LEU A 92 -10.33 -11.67 11.55
C LEU A 92 -10.49 -13.15 11.92
N GLU A 93 -9.98 -14.07 11.10
CA GLU A 93 -9.97 -15.51 11.39
C GLU A 93 -9.22 -15.82 12.69
N ASP A 94 -8.01 -15.27 12.85
CA ASP A 94 -7.17 -15.47 14.05
C ASP A 94 -7.86 -14.93 15.33
N CYS A 95 -8.74 -13.93 15.19
CA CYS A 95 -9.54 -13.39 16.30
C CYS A 95 -10.71 -14.32 16.69
N GLU A 96 -11.25 -15.10 15.75
CA GLU A 96 -12.32 -16.06 16.03
C GLU A 96 -11.76 -17.38 16.63
N GLU A 97 -10.50 -17.72 16.36
CA GLU A 97 -9.83 -18.93 16.87
C GLU A 97 -9.17 -18.77 18.25
N SER A 98 -9.14 -17.57 18.85
CA SER A 98 -8.60 -17.38 20.21
C SER A 98 -9.58 -17.88 21.28
N PRO A 99 -9.32 -19.00 21.99
CA PRO A 99 -10.18 -19.47 23.07
C PRO A 99 -9.96 -18.60 24.31
N VAL A 100 -11.06 -18.21 24.97
CA VAL A 100 -11.06 -17.59 26.31
C VAL A 100 -10.64 -18.61 27.37
#